data_AF-A0A0L6X0X1-F1
#
_entry.id   AF-A0A0L6X0X1-F1
#
_cell.length_a   1.000
_cell.length_b   1.000
_cell.length_c   1.000
_cell.angle_alpha   90.00
_cell.angle_beta   90.00
_cell.angle_gamma   90.00
#
_symmetry.space_group_name_H-M   'P 1'
#
loop_
_entity.id
_entity.type
_entity.pdbx_description
1 polymer ?
#
loop_
_entity_poly.entity_id
_entity_poly.type
_entity_poly.pdbx_seq_one_letter_code
_entity_poly.pdbx_strand_id
1 'polypeptide(L)'
;MASNGAFPLFSLQFQMLIDVLEEHVKNPGRVAAGLRASIKNPRVSDEAKAHATERLQELESQQHAGTDQSGSHGNRVLGGYKATLHNQHTSEEAKKHAREILNAAGIHEPDIDLDDQQHKNRVLAGYKAALHNPKVSEEAKQHARQYLEEHDTT
;
A
#
# COMPACT_ATOMS: atom_id res chain seq x y z
N MET A 1 16.15 63.24 17.57
CA MET A 1 14.75 63.41 17.12
C MET A 1 14.43 62.25 16.20
N ALA A 2 13.28 61.63 16.44
CA ALA A 2 12.87 60.31 15.96
C ALA A 2 12.52 60.26 14.48
N SER A 3 12.60 59.06 13.90
CA SER A 3 11.65 58.59 12.89
C SER A 3 11.75 57.07 12.79
N ASN A 4 10.85 56.40 13.49
CA ASN A 4 10.63 54.96 13.46
C ASN A 4 10.05 54.56 12.10
N GLY A 5 10.79 53.76 11.33
CA GLY A 5 10.27 53.10 10.13
C GLY A 5 9.39 51.92 10.51
N ALA A 6 8.09 52.16 10.63
CA ALA A 6 7.09 51.11 10.79
C ALA A 6 6.94 50.34 9.47
N PHE A 7 7.59 49.18 9.36
CA PHE A 7 7.33 48.21 8.30
C PHE A 7 5.95 47.57 8.52
N PRO A 8 5.09 47.47 7.49
CA PRO A 8 3.71 47.05 7.68
C PRO A 8 3.63 45.55 7.98
N LEU A 9 3.28 45.22 9.22
CA LEU A 9 2.91 43.88 9.71
C LEU A 9 1.64 43.29 9.02
N PHE A 10 1.08 43.97 8.02
CA PHE A 10 -0.15 43.55 7.34
C PHE A 10 0.06 42.51 6.22
N SER A 11 1.29 42.30 5.74
CA SER A 11 1.54 41.38 4.62
C SER A 11 1.65 39.90 5.04
N LEU A 12 1.98 39.62 6.30
CA LEU A 12 2.22 38.25 6.78
C LEU A 12 0.94 37.54 7.21
N GLN A 13 -0.08 38.26 7.67
CA GLN A 13 -1.40 37.68 7.98
C GLN A 13 -2.15 37.24 6.72
N PHE A 14 -1.92 37.90 5.57
CA PHE A 14 -2.54 37.54 4.30
C PHE A 14 -1.93 36.27 3.68
N GLN A 15 -0.61 36.05 3.86
CA GLN A 15 0.04 34.82 3.42
C GLN A 15 -0.34 33.61 4.30
N MET A 16 -0.54 33.83 5.60
CA MET A 16 -0.95 32.76 6.53
C MET A 16 -2.39 32.25 6.28
N LEU A 17 -3.24 33.06 5.64
CA LEU A 17 -4.59 32.66 5.24
C LEU A 17 -4.60 31.77 3.98
N ILE A 18 -3.57 31.89 3.13
CA ILE A 18 -3.47 31.10 1.89
C ILE A 18 -3.01 29.67 2.19
N ASP A 19 -2.14 29.46 3.18
CA ASP A 19 -1.65 28.12 3.53
C ASP A 19 -2.66 27.29 4.35
N VAL A 20 -3.64 27.93 5.00
CA VAL A 20 -4.71 27.23 5.76
C VAL A 20 -5.77 26.61 4.84
N LEU A 21 -5.84 27.04 3.58
CA LEU A 21 -6.65 26.39 2.54
C LEU A 21 -5.85 25.31 1.82
N GLU A 22 -5.21 24.43 2.60
CA GLU A 22 -4.63 23.19 2.12
C GLU A 22 -5.78 22.34 1.54
N GLU A 23 -6.01 22.49 0.23
CA GLU A 23 -6.99 21.75 -0.54
C GLU A 23 -6.80 20.26 -0.24
N HIS A 24 -7.86 19.62 0.24
CA HIS A 24 -7.95 18.17 0.18
C HIS A 24 -7.91 17.77 -1.31
N VAL A 25 -6.71 17.48 -1.83
CA VAL A 25 -6.50 16.96 -3.18
C VAL A 25 -7.13 15.57 -3.25
N LYS A 26 -8.43 15.54 -3.53
CA LYS A 26 -9.18 14.31 -3.69
C LYS A 26 -8.58 13.55 -4.85
N ASN A 27 -8.27 12.27 -4.62
CA ASN A 27 -7.73 11.41 -5.67
C ASN A 27 -8.65 11.48 -6.91
N PRO A 28 -8.15 11.96 -8.06
CA PRO A 28 -8.99 12.29 -9.21
C PRO A 28 -9.67 11.04 -9.79
N GLY A 29 -9.06 9.85 -9.65
CA GLY A 29 -9.68 8.58 -10.02
C GLY A 29 -10.88 8.22 -9.14
N ARG A 30 -10.83 8.52 -7.84
CA ARG A 30 -11.98 8.33 -6.94
C ARG A 30 -13.11 9.32 -7.21
N VAL A 31 -12.77 10.57 -7.55
CA VAL A 31 -13.75 11.59 -7.95
C VAL A 31 -14.45 11.17 -9.24
N ALA A 32 -13.69 10.74 -10.25
CA ALA A 32 -14.23 10.23 -11.51
C ALA A 32 -15.17 9.01 -11.29
N ALA A 33 -14.80 8.08 -10.42
CA ALA A 33 -15.65 6.95 -10.06
C ALA A 33 -16.98 7.38 -9.40
N GLY A 34 -16.93 8.36 -8.50
CA GLY A 34 -18.11 8.95 -7.87
C GLY A 34 -19.03 9.64 -8.89
N LEU A 35 -18.47 10.42 -9.81
CA LEU A 35 -19.24 11.10 -10.88
C LEU A 35 -19.93 10.08 -11.80
N ARG A 36 -19.21 9.01 -12.21
CA ARG A 36 -19.79 7.90 -12.98
C ARG A 36 -20.96 7.22 -12.27
N ALA A 37 -20.86 7.06 -10.94
CA ALA A 37 -21.96 6.49 -10.15
C ALA A 37 -23.18 7.42 -10.11
N SER A 38 -22.96 8.73 -9.93
CA SER A 38 -24.04 9.74 -9.93
C SER A 38 -24.77 9.80 -11.27
N ILE A 39 -24.07 9.70 -12.40
CA ILE A 39 -24.66 9.70 -13.75
C ILE A 39 -25.64 8.53 -13.94
N LYS A 40 -25.31 7.36 -13.38
CA LYS A 40 -26.14 6.14 -13.50
C LYS A 40 -27.26 6.06 -12.46
N ASN A 41 -27.27 6.95 -11.47
CA ASN A 41 -28.25 6.91 -10.40
C ASN A 41 -29.60 7.50 -10.88
N PRO A 42 -30.69 6.72 -10.89
CA PRO A 42 -32.00 7.20 -11.33
C PRO A 42 -32.60 8.28 -10.41
N ARG A 43 -32.08 8.43 -9.18
CA ARG A 43 -32.52 9.45 -8.21
C ARG A 43 -31.85 10.81 -8.41
N VAL A 44 -30.91 10.93 -9.33
CA VAL A 44 -30.20 12.18 -9.63
C VAL A 44 -30.92 12.89 -10.77
N SER A 45 -31.06 14.22 -10.66
CA SER A 45 -31.68 15.05 -11.70
C SER A 45 -30.84 15.08 -12.97
N ASP A 46 -31.48 15.28 -14.12
CA ASP A 46 -30.78 15.25 -15.41
C ASP A 46 -29.78 16.41 -15.56
N GLU A 47 -30.07 17.56 -14.95
CA GLU A 47 -29.13 18.69 -14.85
C GLU A 47 -27.87 18.32 -14.04
N ALA A 48 -28.04 17.64 -12.90
CA ALA A 48 -26.90 17.18 -12.10
C ALA A 48 -26.09 16.07 -12.80
N LYS A 49 -26.74 15.22 -13.61
CA LYS A 49 -26.04 14.25 -14.47
C LYS A 49 -25.23 14.94 -15.56
N ALA A 50 -25.79 15.97 -16.21
CA ALA A 50 -25.10 16.74 -17.25
C ALA A 50 -23.84 17.42 -16.68
N HIS A 51 -23.96 18.07 -15.53
CA HIS A 51 -22.82 18.65 -14.83
C HIS A 51 -21.79 17.58 -14.41
N ALA A 52 -22.24 16.41 -13.94
CA ALA A 52 -21.35 15.31 -13.60
C ALA A 52 -20.61 14.75 -14.82
N THR A 53 -21.24 14.71 -16.00
CA THR A 53 -20.58 14.31 -17.25
C THR A 53 -19.53 15.30 -17.71
N GLU A 54 -19.81 16.60 -17.63
CA GLU A 54 -18.85 17.65 -18.00
C GLU A 54 -17.61 17.60 -17.10
N ARG A 55 -17.82 17.53 -15.77
CA ARG A 55 -16.72 17.42 -14.82
C ARG A 55 -15.91 16.14 -14.98
N LEU A 56 -16.56 15.04 -15.39
CA LEU A 56 -15.87 13.78 -15.67
C LEU A 56 -14.97 13.90 -16.91
N GLN A 57 -15.45 14.54 -17.98
CA GLN A 57 -14.66 14.78 -19.19
C GLN A 57 -13.44 15.68 -18.93
N GLU A 58 -13.61 16.71 -18.11
CA GLU A 58 -12.52 17.58 -17.69
C GLU A 58 -11.42 16.78 -16.96
N LEU A 59 -11.82 15.94 -15.99
CA LEU A 59 -10.90 15.08 -15.26
C LEU A 59 -10.23 14.03 -16.15
N GLU A 60 -10.95 13.45 -17.12
CA GLU A 60 -10.39 12.50 -18.08
C GLU A 60 -9.36 13.17 -18.99
N SER A 61 -9.64 14.40 -19.47
CA SER A 61 -8.69 15.20 -20.26
C SER A 61 -7.39 15.49 -19.50
N GLN A 62 -7.47 15.67 -18.17
CA GLN A 62 -6.33 15.89 -17.29
C GLN A 62 -5.58 14.59 -16.95
N GLN A 63 -6.26 13.44 -16.95
CA GLN A 63 -5.67 12.13 -16.63
C GLN A 63 -4.89 11.49 -17.80
N HIS A 64 -5.09 11.96 -19.03
CA HIS A 64 -4.37 11.47 -20.22
C HIS A 64 -2.85 11.79 -20.22
N ALA A 65 -2.35 12.56 -19.26
CA ALA A 65 -0.90 12.82 -19.11
C ALA A 65 -0.18 11.86 -18.14
N GLY A 66 -0.86 10.94 -17.44
CA GLY A 66 -0.14 10.16 -16.41
C GLY A 66 -0.89 9.05 -15.68
N THR A 67 -1.68 8.21 -16.35
CA THR A 67 -2.22 7.02 -15.67
C THR A 67 -2.17 5.76 -16.53
N ASP A 68 -1.08 5.01 -16.35
CA ASP A 68 -0.94 3.61 -16.77
C ASP A 68 -1.97 2.74 -16.01
N GLN A 69 -3.23 2.75 -16.44
CA GLN A 69 -4.25 1.79 -16.01
C GLN A 69 -3.80 0.34 -16.27
N SER A 70 -2.91 0.14 -17.26
CA SER A 70 -2.23 -1.12 -17.55
C SER A 70 -1.39 -1.63 -16.35
N GLY A 71 -0.70 -0.72 -15.65
CA GLY A 71 0.15 -1.06 -14.50
C GLY A 71 -0.66 -1.58 -13.31
N SER A 72 -1.84 -1.01 -13.04
CA SER A 72 -2.69 -1.47 -11.93
C SER A 72 -3.32 -2.83 -12.19
N HIS A 73 -3.61 -3.20 -13.44
CA HIS A 73 -4.15 -4.53 -13.76
C HIS A 73 -3.02 -5.58 -13.72
N GLY A 74 -1.83 -5.25 -14.21
CA GLY A 74 -0.64 -6.11 -14.11
C GLY A 74 -0.29 -6.42 -12.66
N ASN A 75 -0.21 -5.40 -11.79
CA ASN A 75 0.13 -5.59 -10.38
C ASN A 75 -0.87 -6.48 -9.63
N ARG A 76 -2.17 -6.38 -9.93
CA ARG A 76 -3.19 -7.24 -9.31
C ARG A 76 -3.09 -8.69 -9.77
N VAL A 77 -2.84 -8.90 -11.07
CA VAL A 77 -2.68 -10.24 -11.65
C VAL A 77 -1.43 -10.91 -11.09
N LEU A 78 -0.30 -10.21 -11.06
CA LEU A 78 0.95 -10.70 -10.47
C LEU A 78 0.79 -10.97 -8.96
N GLY A 79 0.06 -10.13 -8.23
CA GLY A 79 -0.31 -10.40 -6.84
C GLY A 79 -1.12 -11.69 -6.66
N GLY A 80 -2.02 -12.01 -7.61
CA GLY A 80 -2.75 -13.27 -7.63
C GLY A 80 -1.85 -14.48 -7.80
N TYR A 81 -0.89 -14.41 -8.74
CA TYR A 81 0.09 -15.48 -8.94
C TYR A 81 0.99 -15.70 -7.71
N LYS A 82 1.36 -14.63 -6.99
CA LYS A 82 2.05 -14.76 -5.70
C LYS A 82 1.20 -15.48 -4.66
N ALA A 83 -0.09 -15.15 -4.57
CA ALA A 83 -0.99 -15.85 -3.67
C ALA A 83 -1.10 -17.35 -4.01
N THR A 84 -1.06 -17.70 -5.31
CA THR A 84 -1.03 -19.10 -5.75
C THR A 84 0.21 -19.85 -5.23
N LEU A 85 1.37 -19.19 -5.16
CA LEU A 85 2.62 -19.81 -4.67
C LEU A 85 2.57 -20.14 -3.17
N HIS A 86 1.97 -19.29 -2.35
CA HIS A 86 1.89 -19.48 -0.89
C HIS A 86 0.70 -20.31 -0.43
N ASN A 87 -0.27 -20.59 -1.30
CA ASN A 87 -1.44 -21.38 -0.94
C ASN A 87 -1.05 -22.88 -0.86
N GLN A 88 -1.17 -23.48 0.32
CA GLN A 88 -0.88 -24.90 0.54
C GLN A 88 -1.83 -25.84 -0.22
N HIS A 89 -2.99 -25.34 -0.65
CA HIS A 89 -4.01 -26.11 -1.37
C HIS A 89 -3.93 -25.98 -2.89
N THR A 90 -2.91 -25.31 -3.44
CA THR A 90 -2.69 -25.25 -4.90
C THR A 90 -1.78 -26.39 -5.34
N SER A 91 -2.00 -26.88 -6.56
CA SER A 91 -1.17 -27.95 -7.12
C SER A 91 0.22 -27.44 -7.49
N GLU A 92 1.18 -28.34 -7.55
CA GLU A 92 2.56 -28.01 -7.93
C GLU A 92 2.66 -27.49 -9.37
N GLU A 93 1.81 -27.99 -10.28
CA GLU A 93 1.73 -27.48 -11.65
C GLU A 93 1.24 -26.02 -11.68
N ALA A 94 0.24 -25.67 -10.86
CA ALA A 94 -0.27 -24.31 -10.77
C ALA A 94 0.77 -23.36 -10.17
N LYS A 95 1.52 -23.80 -9.16
CA LYS A 95 2.65 -23.04 -8.59
C LYS A 95 3.77 -22.85 -9.59
N LYS A 96 4.13 -23.90 -10.35
CA LYS A 96 5.14 -23.79 -11.41
C LYS A 96 4.74 -22.76 -12.45
N HIS A 97 3.50 -22.80 -12.91
CA HIS A 97 2.99 -21.83 -13.88
C HIS A 97 2.99 -20.40 -13.31
N ALA A 98 2.57 -20.22 -12.05
CA ALA A 98 2.63 -18.92 -11.38
C ALA A 98 4.06 -18.36 -11.33
N ARG A 99 5.06 -19.21 -11.05
CA ARG A 99 6.49 -18.83 -11.03
C ARG A 99 6.98 -18.40 -12.41
N GLU A 100 6.59 -19.11 -13.47
CA GLU A 100 6.93 -18.75 -14.85
C GLU A 100 6.39 -17.36 -15.22
N ILE A 101 5.12 -17.07 -14.88
CA ILE A 101 4.50 -15.77 -15.15
C ILE A 101 5.17 -14.63 -14.36
N LEU A 102 5.47 -14.85 -13.08
CA LEU A 102 6.16 -13.87 -12.24
C LEU A 102 7.57 -13.59 -12.74
N ASN A 103 8.32 -14.62 -13.12
CA ASN A 103 9.65 -14.49 -13.70
C ASN A 103 9.62 -13.73 -15.03
N ALA A 104 8.66 -14.04 -15.90
CA ALA A 104 8.48 -13.34 -17.18
C ALA A 104 8.16 -11.85 -16.98
N ALA A 105 7.48 -11.51 -15.88
CA ALA A 105 7.21 -10.13 -15.49
C ALA A 105 8.40 -9.43 -14.80
N GLY A 106 9.56 -10.08 -14.71
CA GLY A 106 10.75 -9.55 -14.03
C GLY A 106 10.64 -9.56 -12.50
N ILE A 107 9.62 -10.22 -11.94
CA ILE A 107 9.46 -10.42 -10.51
C ILE A 107 10.15 -11.74 -10.16
N HIS A 108 11.44 -11.66 -9.87
CA HIS A 108 12.14 -12.74 -9.18
C HIS A 108 11.68 -12.74 -7.73
N GLU A 109 10.86 -13.72 -7.36
CA GLU A 109 10.77 -14.07 -5.94
C GLU A 109 12.02 -14.86 -5.54
N PRO A 110 12.57 -14.63 -4.33
CA PRO A 110 13.52 -15.56 -3.75
C PRO A 110 12.83 -16.94 -3.66
N ASP A 111 13.57 -18.02 -3.91
CA ASP A 111 13.02 -19.37 -3.83
C ASP A 111 12.23 -19.54 -2.53
N ILE A 112 10.98 -20.01 -2.65
CA ILE A 112 10.04 -20.14 -1.54
C ILE A 112 10.64 -20.98 -0.40
N ASP A 113 11.49 -21.96 -0.75
CA ASP A 113 12.21 -22.80 0.20
C ASP A 113 13.27 -22.02 1.01
N LEU A 114 13.84 -20.95 0.44
CA LEU A 114 14.79 -20.05 1.13
C LEU A 114 14.05 -19.11 2.08
N ASP A 115 12.82 -18.69 1.77
CA ASP A 115 12.01 -17.85 2.69
C ASP A 115 11.61 -18.64 3.94
N ASP A 116 11.22 -19.91 3.79
CA ASP A 116 10.88 -20.78 4.93
C ASP A 116 12.10 -21.03 5.85
N GLN A 117 13.28 -21.28 5.27
CA GLN A 117 14.51 -21.42 6.06
C GLN A 117 14.92 -20.11 6.74
N GLN A 118 14.83 -18.98 6.05
CA GLN A 118 15.12 -17.68 6.65
C GLN A 118 14.13 -17.31 7.74
N HIS A 119 12.84 -17.64 7.56
CA HIS A 119 11.80 -17.48 8.57
C HIS A 119 12.10 -18.31 9.80
N LYS A 120 12.40 -19.61 9.63
CA LYS A 120 12.82 -20.50 10.72
C LYS A 120 14.03 -19.96 11.46
N ASN A 121 15.06 -19.52 10.74
CA ASN A 121 16.27 -18.94 11.34
C ASN A 121 15.98 -17.67 12.14
N ARG A 122 15.09 -16.80 11.65
CA ARG A 122 14.65 -15.59 12.37
C ARG A 122 13.86 -15.94 13.63
N VAL A 123 12.97 -16.93 13.56
CA VAL A 123 12.20 -17.42 14.72
C VAL A 123 13.15 -18.00 15.78
N LEU A 124 14.07 -18.88 15.40
CA LEU A 124 15.09 -19.44 16.29
C LEU A 124 15.95 -18.34 16.93
N ALA A 125 16.39 -17.35 16.15
CA ALA A 125 17.14 -16.21 16.67
C ALA A 125 16.32 -15.40 17.70
N GLY A 126 15.01 -15.24 17.48
CA GLY A 126 14.10 -14.58 18.42
C GLY A 126 13.98 -15.34 19.74
N TYR A 127 13.81 -16.66 19.70
CA TYR A 127 13.78 -17.49 20.90
C TYR A 127 15.13 -17.47 21.66
N LYS A 128 16.26 -17.51 20.94
CA LYS A 128 17.59 -17.33 21.55
C LYS A 128 17.71 -15.97 22.25
N ALA A 129 17.23 -14.90 21.62
CA ALA A 129 17.21 -13.57 22.24
C ALA A 129 16.31 -13.51 23.49
N ALA A 130 15.17 -14.19 23.48
CA ALA A 130 14.26 -14.24 24.62
C ALA A 130 14.90 -14.88 25.86
N LEU A 131 15.75 -15.90 25.69
CA LEU A 131 16.49 -16.52 26.80
C LEU A 131 17.43 -15.56 27.53
N HIS A 132 18.01 -14.61 26.81
CA HIS A 132 18.95 -13.62 27.35
C HIS A 132 18.29 -12.32 27.81
N ASN A 133 16.99 -12.13 27.53
CA ASN A 133 16.29 -10.92 27.88
C ASN A 133 15.82 -10.95 29.35
N PRO A 134 16.31 -10.03 30.22
CA PRO A 134 15.92 -10.01 31.64
C PRO A 134 14.45 -9.62 31.86
N LYS A 135 13.77 -9.05 30.86
CA LYS A 135 12.34 -8.69 30.93
C LYS A 135 11.39 -9.85 30.62
N VAL A 136 11.91 -10.99 30.20
CA VAL A 136 11.11 -12.18 29.87
C VAL A 136 10.96 -13.06 31.12
N SER A 137 9.76 -13.58 31.36
CA SER A 137 9.49 -14.45 32.52
C SER A 137 10.19 -15.80 32.40
N GLU A 138 10.38 -16.49 33.51
CA GLU A 138 11.05 -17.78 33.52
C GLU A 138 10.24 -18.87 32.80
N GLU A 139 8.91 -18.83 32.87
CA GLU A 139 8.02 -19.74 32.12
C GLU A 139 8.19 -19.53 30.60
N ALA A 140 8.26 -18.28 30.15
CA ALA A 140 8.46 -17.96 28.74
C ALA A 140 9.87 -18.38 28.26
N LYS A 141 10.88 -18.27 29.12
CA LYS A 141 12.22 -18.81 28.82
C LYS A 141 12.24 -20.34 28.77
N GLN A 142 11.50 -21.03 29.63
CA GLN A 142 11.39 -22.50 29.55
C GLN A 142 10.77 -22.94 28.23
N HIS A 143 9.68 -22.30 27.82
CA HIS A 143 9.07 -22.55 26.51
C HIS A 143 10.05 -22.27 25.37
N ALA A 144 10.80 -21.17 25.44
CA ALA A 144 11.83 -20.86 24.45
C ALA A 144 12.92 -21.93 24.37
N ARG A 145 13.35 -22.53 25.49
CA ARG A 145 14.31 -23.65 25.48
C ARG A 145 13.74 -24.89 24.81
N GLN A 146 12.50 -25.26 25.15
CA GLN A 146 11.83 -26.42 24.55
C GLN A 146 11.70 -26.26 23.03
N TYR A 147 11.26 -25.09 22.59
CA TYR A 147 11.13 -24.79 21.16
C TYR A 147 12.48 -24.87 20.44
N LEU A 148 13.55 -24.34 21.04
CA LEU A 148 14.89 -24.44 20.47
C LEU A 148 15.39 -25.90 20.45
N GLU A 149 15.14 -26.70 21.47
CA GLU A 149 15.56 -28.11 21.49
C GLU A 149 14.87 -28.95 20.41
N GLU A 150 13.59 -28.67 20.13
CA GLU A 150 12.84 -29.32 19.05
C GLU A 150 13.30 -28.88 17.65
N HIS A 151 13.79 -27.63 17.50
CA HIS A 151 14.03 -27.01 16.19
C HIS A 151 15.50 -26.63 15.87
N ASP A 152 16.45 -26.67 16.82
CA ASP A 152 17.90 -26.44 16.58
C ASP A 152 18.64 -27.72 16.11
N THR A 153 17.95 -28.87 15.95
CA THR A 153 18.59 -30.16 15.60
C THR A 153 18.87 -30.35 14.10
N THR A 154 18.96 -29.29 13.30
CA THR A 154 19.32 -29.38 11.86
C THR A 154 20.38 -28.35 11.49
#